data_AF-A0A3C1UM45-F1
#
_entry.id   AF-A0A3C1UM45-F1
#
_cell.length_a   1.000
_cell.length_b   1.000
_cell.length_c   1.000
_cell.angle_alpha   90.00
_cell.angle_beta   90.00
_cell.angle_gamma   90.00
#
_symmetry.space_group_name_H-M   'P 1'
#
loop_
_entity.id
_entity.type
_entity.pdbx_description
1 polymer ?
#
loop_
_entity_poly.entity_id
_entity_poly.type
_entity_poly.pdbx_seq_one_letter_code
_entity_poly.pdbx_strand_id
1 'polypeptide(L)'
;MRIPHSQQPNSAKDQSGIALIMVMVVVLALGIMAAHFSFSMKIETRLAINTTRDPDMEWMGRSGVELAKYVLAEKMTIPIENQFDSLNQMWAGGPFGTNEVLAAISLRDVSLGDGLINVKIEDLERRFNVNVHGPAIIAQALLYMGVESFQSSVIMDSLMDWVDPDLMVRTNGADEEDYLAEPNPPFPPYLVKNGPIDDLSELLFIRGITPEIYYGIPSSDPSMMPMGMGTGTFGLVDLFTTVGGFQVNINPASPAVLQM
;
A
#
# COMPACT_ATOMS: atom_id res chain seq x y z
N MET A 1 -100.41 -22.66 -29.47
CA MET A 1 -99.88 -22.60 -28.08
C MET A 1 -98.68 -23.54 -27.95
N ARG A 2 -97.46 -22.99 -28.02
CA ARG A 2 -96.24 -23.43 -27.30
C ARG A 2 -95.08 -22.51 -27.71
N ILE A 3 -94.55 -21.79 -26.73
CA ILE A 3 -93.23 -21.13 -26.69
C ILE A 3 -92.39 -21.97 -25.70
N PRO A 4 -91.05 -21.85 -25.53
CA PRO A 4 -89.93 -21.39 -26.38
C PRO A 4 -88.76 -22.43 -26.40
N HIS A 5 -87.65 -22.14 -27.08
CA HIS A 5 -86.36 -22.00 -26.38
C HIS A 5 -85.34 -21.22 -27.22
N SER A 6 -84.97 -20.06 -26.65
CA SER A 6 -83.91 -19.16 -27.07
C SER A 6 -82.55 -19.82 -26.88
N GLN A 7 -81.73 -19.82 -27.94
CA GLN A 7 -80.30 -20.07 -27.85
C GLN A 7 -79.63 -18.92 -27.07
N GLN A 8 -78.92 -19.25 -25.99
CA GLN A 8 -77.85 -18.41 -25.46
C GLN A 8 -76.52 -18.90 -26.07
N PRO A 9 -75.70 -18.04 -26.69
CA PRO A 9 -74.34 -18.41 -27.03
C PRO A 9 -73.50 -18.39 -25.75
N ASN A 10 -72.97 -19.55 -25.36
CA ASN A 10 -71.91 -19.64 -24.36
C ASN A 10 -70.64 -18.95 -24.89
N SER A 11 -70.48 -17.66 -24.59
CA SER A 11 -69.21 -16.96 -24.71
C SER A 11 -68.37 -17.25 -23.46
N ALA A 12 -67.69 -18.40 -23.47
CA ALA A 12 -66.69 -18.74 -22.47
C ALA A 12 -65.56 -19.55 -23.12
N LYS A 13 -64.98 -19.00 -24.19
CA LYS A 13 -63.76 -19.51 -24.81
C LYS A 13 -62.90 -18.34 -25.27
N ASP A 14 -62.28 -17.66 -24.30
CA ASP A 14 -61.05 -16.87 -24.55
C ASP A 14 -60.26 -16.45 -23.29
N GLN A 15 -60.65 -16.86 -22.08
CA GLN A 15 -59.93 -16.47 -20.84
C GLN A 15 -58.75 -17.40 -20.47
N SER A 16 -58.58 -18.52 -21.18
CA SER A 16 -57.58 -19.55 -20.84
C SER A 16 -56.15 -19.15 -21.21
N GLY A 17 -55.96 -18.26 -22.19
CA GLY A 17 -54.62 -17.76 -22.60
C GLY A 17 -54.07 -16.66 -21.70
N ILE A 18 -54.94 -15.72 -21.29
CA ILE A 18 -54.58 -14.61 -20.38
C ILE A 18 -54.23 -15.11 -18.97
N ALA A 19 -54.95 -16.12 -18.47
CA ALA A 19 -54.66 -16.71 -17.17
C ALA A 19 -53.24 -17.30 -17.11
N LEU A 20 -52.80 -17.98 -18.17
CA LEU A 20 -51.45 -18.56 -18.25
C LEU A 20 -50.37 -17.48 -18.27
N ILE A 21 -50.59 -16.39 -19.02
CA ILE A 21 -49.65 -15.25 -19.08
C ILE A 21 -49.54 -14.58 -17.71
N MET A 22 -50.66 -14.35 -17.01
CA MET A 22 -50.62 -13.79 -15.65
C MET A 22 -49.86 -14.70 -14.68
N VAL A 23 -50.06 -16.01 -14.74
CA VAL A 23 -49.30 -16.97 -13.91
C VAL A 23 -47.82 -16.92 -14.23
N MET A 24 -47.43 -16.89 -15.50
CA MET A 24 -46.01 -16.78 -15.89
C MET A 24 -45.37 -15.48 -15.39
N VAL A 25 -46.08 -14.35 -15.47
CA VAL A 25 -45.58 -13.05 -14.96
C VAL A 25 -45.44 -13.08 -13.45
N VAL A 26 -46.39 -13.67 -12.72
CA VAL A 26 -46.31 -13.81 -11.26
C VAL A 26 -45.15 -14.73 -10.86
N VAL A 27 -44.97 -15.87 -11.53
CA VAL A 27 -43.84 -16.77 -11.29
C VAL A 27 -42.51 -16.10 -11.61
N LEU A 28 -42.43 -15.34 -12.71
CA LEU A 28 -41.24 -14.59 -13.07
C LEU A 28 -40.91 -13.53 -12.01
N ALA A 29 -41.91 -12.77 -11.54
CA ALA A 29 -41.73 -11.76 -10.50
C ALA A 29 -41.28 -12.38 -9.18
N LEU A 30 -41.89 -13.50 -8.76
CA LEU A 30 -41.47 -14.26 -7.58
C LEU A 30 -40.05 -14.81 -7.72
N GLY A 31 -39.69 -15.30 -8.92
CA GLY A 31 -38.34 -15.79 -9.22
C GLY A 31 -37.28 -14.68 -9.10
N ILE A 32 -37.57 -13.49 -9.63
CA ILE A 32 -36.66 -12.32 -9.52
C ILE A 32 -36.51 -11.89 -8.06
N MET A 33 -37.60 -11.83 -7.29
CA MET A 33 -37.55 -11.48 -5.86
C MET A 33 -36.76 -12.52 -5.05
N ALA A 34 -36.96 -13.80 -5.31
CA ALA A 34 -36.21 -14.88 -4.65
C ALA A 34 -34.71 -14.81 -4.99
N ALA A 35 -34.36 -14.54 -6.25
CA ALA A 35 -32.98 -14.35 -6.67
C ALA A 35 -32.34 -13.13 -5.99
N HIS A 36 -33.07 -12.01 -5.91
CA HIS A 36 -32.60 -10.79 -5.23
C HIS A 36 -32.35 -11.06 -3.73
N PHE A 37 -33.31 -11.69 -3.04
CA PHE A 37 -33.16 -12.05 -1.63
C PHE A 37 -31.97 -12.99 -1.39
N SER A 38 -31.78 -14.01 -2.25
CA SER A 38 -30.64 -14.91 -2.15
C SER A 38 -29.30 -14.20 -2.33
N PHE A 39 -29.24 -13.22 -3.25
CA PHE A 39 -28.04 -12.41 -3.45
C PHE A 39 -27.77 -11.50 -2.24
N SER A 40 -28.78 -10.80 -1.73
CA SER A 40 -28.67 -9.96 -0.53
C SER A 40 -28.19 -10.75 0.70
N MET A 41 -28.79 -11.91 0.97
CA MET A 41 -28.39 -12.76 2.10
C MET A 41 -26.94 -13.24 2.00
N LYS A 42 -26.44 -13.54 0.80
CA LYS A 42 -25.02 -13.91 0.60
C LYS A 42 -24.08 -12.77 0.94
N ILE A 43 -24.44 -11.53 0.60
CA ILE A 43 -23.65 -10.34 0.93
C ILE A 43 -23.66 -10.12 2.45
N GLU A 44 -24.84 -10.13 3.06
CA GLU A 44 -24.99 -9.93 4.51
C GLU A 44 -24.25 -10.99 5.32
N THR A 45 -24.33 -12.26 4.91
CA THR A 45 -23.61 -13.35 5.59
C THR A 45 -22.10 -13.16 5.49
N ARG A 46 -21.57 -12.78 4.32
CA ARG A 46 -20.13 -12.49 4.15
C ARG A 46 -19.70 -11.29 4.99
N LEU A 47 -20.49 -10.24 5.02
CA LEU A 47 -20.22 -9.06 5.85
C LEU A 47 -20.21 -9.42 7.33
N ALA A 48 -21.21 -10.15 7.81
CA ALA A 48 -21.30 -10.58 9.21
C ALA A 48 -20.10 -11.45 9.63
N ILE A 49 -19.66 -12.36 8.75
CA ILE A 49 -18.47 -13.17 9.00
C ILE A 49 -17.22 -12.30 9.05
N ASN A 50 -17.04 -11.37 8.12
CA ASN A 50 -15.89 -10.46 8.12
C ASN A 50 -15.88 -9.57 9.37
N THR A 51 -17.00 -8.90 9.70
CA THR A 51 -17.11 -8.06 10.90
C THR A 51 -16.81 -8.83 12.19
N THR A 52 -17.12 -10.12 12.23
CA THR A 52 -16.78 -10.97 13.39
C THR A 52 -15.29 -11.31 13.43
N ARG A 53 -14.64 -11.47 12.27
CA ARG A 53 -13.21 -11.83 12.16
C ARG A 53 -12.28 -10.62 12.20
N ASP A 54 -12.73 -9.44 11.84
CA ASP A 54 -11.90 -8.23 11.78
C ASP A 54 -11.18 -7.94 13.12
N PRO A 55 -11.84 -8.03 14.30
CA PRO A 55 -11.15 -7.86 15.58
C PRO A 55 -10.08 -8.93 15.82
N ASP A 56 -10.37 -10.19 15.51
CA ASP A 56 -9.42 -11.29 15.69
C ASP A 56 -8.18 -11.08 14.81
N MET A 57 -8.36 -10.65 13.56
CA MET A 57 -7.26 -10.33 12.64
C MET A 57 -6.40 -9.17 13.17
N GLU A 58 -7.03 -8.13 13.73
CA GLU A 58 -6.32 -7.00 14.34
C GLU A 58 -5.50 -7.45 15.56
N TRP A 59 -6.07 -8.24 16.46
CA TRP A 59 -5.39 -8.76 17.64
C TRP A 59 -4.27 -9.75 17.28
N MET A 60 -4.45 -10.55 16.22
CA MET A 60 -3.36 -11.37 15.67
C MET A 60 -2.21 -10.51 15.15
N GLY A 61 -2.51 -9.44 14.41
CA GLY A 61 -1.49 -8.48 13.96
C GLY A 61 -0.73 -7.83 15.12
N ARG A 62 -1.45 -7.37 16.16
CA ARG A 62 -0.85 -6.82 17.39
C ARG A 62 0.01 -7.85 18.12
N SER A 63 -0.40 -9.12 18.14
CA SER A 63 0.39 -10.21 18.72
C SER A 63 1.71 -10.43 17.97
N GLY A 64 1.70 -10.27 16.64
CA GLY A 64 2.93 -10.28 15.83
C GLY A 64 3.91 -9.15 16.21
N VAL A 65 3.40 -7.96 16.51
CA VAL A 65 4.22 -6.83 17.00
C VAL A 65 4.82 -7.14 18.37
N GLU A 66 4.07 -7.74 19.29
CA GLU A 66 4.61 -8.14 20.60
C GLU A 66 5.65 -9.26 20.48
N LEU A 67 5.46 -10.21 19.55
CA LEU A 67 6.49 -11.20 19.22
C LEU A 67 7.77 -10.54 18.68
N ALA A 68 7.64 -9.56 17.79
CA ALA A 68 8.79 -8.81 17.28
C ALA A 68 9.55 -8.09 18.41
N LYS A 69 8.83 -7.42 19.31
CA LYS A 69 9.43 -6.76 20.48
C LYS A 69 10.14 -7.75 21.39
N TYR A 70 9.52 -8.91 21.65
CA TYR A 70 10.13 -9.96 22.46
C TYR A 70 11.45 -10.45 21.85
N VAL A 71 11.46 -10.74 20.55
CA VAL A 71 12.68 -11.16 19.85
C VAL A 71 13.79 -10.11 19.93
N LEU A 72 13.46 -8.83 19.73
CA LEU A 72 14.43 -7.74 19.85
C LEU A 72 14.93 -7.55 21.28
N ALA A 73 14.05 -7.70 22.28
CA ALA A 73 14.42 -7.59 23.69
C ALA A 73 15.36 -8.73 24.12
N GLU A 74 15.05 -9.98 23.73
CA GLU A 74 15.92 -11.13 23.96
C GLU A 74 17.27 -10.96 23.26
N LYS A 75 17.28 -10.45 22.02
CA LYS A 75 18.52 -10.12 21.29
C LYS A 75 19.41 -9.14 22.07
N MET A 76 18.83 -8.14 22.73
CA MET A 76 19.59 -7.19 23.56
C MET A 76 20.24 -7.83 24.79
N THR A 77 19.78 -8.99 25.24
CA THR A 77 20.40 -9.73 26.36
C THR A 77 21.65 -10.51 25.95
N ILE A 78 21.84 -10.75 24.64
CA ILE A 78 22.97 -11.53 24.11
C ILE A 78 24.18 -10.58 23.95
N PRO A 79 25.28 -10.76 24.71
CA PRO A 79 26.36 -9.76 24.77
C PRO A 79 27.05 -9.45 23.45
N ILE A 80 27.15 -10.43 22.55
CA ILE A 80 27.77 -10.24 21.23
C ILE A 80 26.79 -9.57 20.27
N GLU A 81 25.53 -10.04 20.24
CA GLU A 81 24.53 -9.51 19.32
C GLU A 81 24.04 -8.12 19.72
N ASN A 82 24.05 -7.75 21.00
CA ASN A 82 23.64 -6.42 21.44
C ASN A 82 24.56 -5.28 20.94
N GLN A 83 25.74 -5.60 20.39
CA GLN A 83 26.71 -4.58 19.94
C GLN A 83 26.45 -4.07 18.52
N PHE A 84 25.67 -4.80 17.71
CA PHE A 84 25.40 -4.45 16.33
C PHE A 84 24.07 -5.03 15.86
N ASP A 85 23.53 -4.49 14.78
CA ASP A 85 22.37 -5.03 14.09
C ASP A 85 22.76 -5.42 12.66
N SER A 86 22.51 -6.67 12.27
CA SER A 86 22.90 -7.20 10.96
C SER A 86 22.01 -8.34 10.47
N LEU A 87 21.95 -8.54 9.15
CA LEU A 87 21.05 -9.52 8.50
C LEU A 87 21.33 -10.98 8.85
N ASN A 88 22.45 -11.26 9.50
CA ASN A 88 22.81 -12.60 9.94
C ASN A 88 22.11 -12.99 11.26
N GLN A 89 21.49 -12.05 11.98
CA GLN A 89 20.77 -12.27 13.24
C GLN A 89 19.36 -12.84 13.03
N MET A 90 18.82 -13.51 14.06
CA MET A 90 17.53 -14.19 13.98
C MET A 90 16.36 -13.25 13.62
N TRP A 91 16.35 -12.02 14.14
CA TRP A 91 15.31 -11.03 13.82
C TRP A 91 15.19 -10.75 12.31
N ALA A 92 16.30 -10.86 11.57
CA ALA A 92 16.38 -10.68 10.13
C ALA A 92 16.24 -11.99 9.34
N GLY A 93 16.03 -13.12 10.02
CA GLY A 93 15.98 -14.46 9.44
C GLY A 93 17.35 -15.07 9.14
N GLY A 94 18.42 -14.52 9.71
CA GLY A 94 19.77 -15.05 9.55
C GLY A 94 20.07 -16.23 10.49
N PRO A 95 21.18 -16.94 10.27
CA PRO A 95 21.52 -18.16 11.00
C PRO A 95 22.06 -17.92 12.41
N PHE A 96 22.34 -16.67 12.81
CA PHE A 96 22.70 -16.37 14.19
C PHE A 96 21.44 -16.43 15.04
N GLY A 97 21.26 -17.61 15.62
CA GLY A 97 20.63 -17.82 16.90
C GLY A 97 21.55 -18.80 17.61
N THR A 98 22.31 -18.34 18.59
CA THR A 98 23.03 -19.27 19.49
C THR A 98 22.02 -20.17 20.20
N ASN A 99 22.46 -21.22 20.91
CA ASN A 99 21.62 -22.22 21.60
C ASN A 99 20.76 -21.64 22.77
N GLU A 100 20.18 -20.47 22.54
CA GLU A 100 19.45 -19.59 23.44
C GLU A 100 17.95 -19.62 23.08
N VAL A 101 17.15 -18.94 23.89
CA VAL A 101 15.68 -18.86 23.77
C VAL A 101 15.23 -18.50 22.34
N LEU A 102 15.99 -17.65 21.64
CA LEU A 102 15.70 -17.23 20.28
C LEU A 102 15.69 -18.37 19.24
N ALA A 103 16.50 -19.43 19.43
CA ALA A 103 16.55 -20.54 18.48
C ALA A 103 15.26 -21.38 18.47
N ALA A 104 14.45 -21.29 19.54
CA ALA A 104 13.16 -21.96 19.64
C ALA A 104 11.99 -21.13 19.08
N ILE A 105 12.23 -19.87 18.71
CA ILE A 105 11.21 -18.94 18.22
C ILE A 105 11.17 -18.98 16.70
N SER A 106 9.96 -19.10 16.14
CA SER A 106 9.72 -18.88 14.71
C SER A 106 9.05 -17.53 14.50
N LEU A 107 9.48 -16.80 13.47
CA LEU A 107 8.78 -15.61 12.96
C LEU A 107 7.86 -15.93 11.76
N ARG A 108 7.85 -17.18 11.31
CA ARG A 108 7.04 -17.64 10.18
C ARG A 108 6.02 -18.70 10.62
N ASP A 109 4.84 -18.62 10.02
CA ASP A 109 3.74 -19.56 10.22
C ASP A 109 3.43 -19.84 11.71
N VAL A 110 3.46 -18.79 12.53
CA VAL A 110 3.15 -18.90 13.96
C VAL A 110 1.65 -19.07 14.13
N SER A 111 1.22 -20.25 14.58
CA SER A 111 -0.19 -20.53 14.81
C SER A 111 -0.73 -19.77 16.01
N LEU A 112 -1.78 -18.98 15.80
CA LEU A 112 -2.51 -18.28 16.86
C LEU A 112 -4.01 -18.33 16.58
N GLY A 113 -4.77 -19.00 17.46
CA GLY A 113 -6.20 -19.23 17.24
C GLY A 113 -6.43 -20.02 15.94
N ASP A 114 -7.29 -19.48 15.07
CA ASP A 114 -7.62 -20.06 13.77
C ASP A 114 -6.73 -19.54 12.62
N GLY A 115 -5.68 -18.77 12.93
CA GLY A 115 -4.83 -18.08 11.95
C GLY A 115 -3.34 -18.39 12.07
N LEU A 116 -2.59 -17.82 11.12
CA LEU A 116 -1.12 -17.86 11.08
C LEU A 116 -0.59 -16.43 11.07
N ILE A 117 0.46 -16.20 11.86
CA ILE A 117 1.17 -14.92 11.93
C ILE A 117 2.53 -15.08 11.28
N ASN A 118 2.85 -14.14 10.38
CA ASN A 118 4.16 -13.98 9.78
C ASN A 118 4.70 -12.61 10.15
N VAL A 119 5.90 -12.57 10.72
CA VAL A 119 6.56 -11.35 11.18
C VAL A 119 7.83 -11.15 10.37
N LYS A 120 7.97 -9.96 9.78
CA LYS A 120 9.19 -9.52 9.10
C LYS A 120 9.67 -8.25 9.80
N ILE A 121 10.90 -8.28 10.30
CA ILE A 121 11.54 -7.14 10.94
C ILE A 121 12.58 -6.59 9.99
N GLU A 122 12.61 -5.27 9.86
CA GLU A 122 13.50 -4.55 8.96
C GLU A 122 14.12 -3.38 9.70
N ASP A 123 15.45 -3.29 9.67
CA ASP A 123 16.15 -2.10 10.17
C ASP A 123 15.91 -0.93 9.20
N LEU A 124 15.40 0.19 9.71
CA LEU A 124 15.17 1.39 8.91
C LEU A 124 16.41 2.31 8.86
N GLU A 125 17.33 2.19 9.81
CA GLU A 125 18.62 2.90 9.80
C GLU A 125 19.57 2.38 8.72
N ARG A 126 19.18 1.33 7.99
CA ARG A 126 19.86 0.86 6.77
C ARG A 126 19.67 1.76 5.55
N ARG A 127 18.89 2.82 5.68
CA ARG A 127 18.55 3.82 4.66
C ARG A 127 18.83 5.22 5.19
N PHE A 128 19.01 6.18 4.28
CA PHE A 128 19.24 7.57 4.65
C PHE A 128 17.95 8.23 5.14
N ASN A 129 17.97 8.83 6.33
CA ASN A 129 16.83 9.65 6.76
C ASN A 129 16.79 10.97 5.95
N VAL A 130 15.71 11.15 5.16
CA VAL A 130 15.49 12.30 4.27
C VAL A 130 15.45 13.64 5.03
N ASN A 131 14.95 13.63 6.26
CA ASN A 131 14.82 14.84 7.09
C ASN A 131 16.15 15.26 7.73
N VAL A 132 17.14 14.36 7.78
CA VAL A 132 18.41 14.56 8.50
C VAL A 132 19.60 14.73 7.55
N HIS A 133 19.62 13.99 6.44
CA HIS A 133 20.76 13.96 5.52
C HIS A 133 20.73 15.08 4.46
N GLY A 134 19.71 15.93 4.49
CA GLY A 134 19.59 17.10 3.63
C GLY A 134 19.40 16.78 2.14
N PRO A 135 19.35 17.81 1.28
CA PRO A 135 19.07 17.65 -0.15
C PRO A 135 20.22 17.00 -0.93
N ALA A 136 21.46 17.11 -0.45
CA ALA A 136 22.67 16.75 -1.21
C ALA A 136 22.71 15.25 -1.53
N ILE A 137 22.30 14.42 -0.56
CA ILE A 137 22.23 12.97 -0.75
C ILE A 137 21.13 12.59 -1.75
N ILE A 138 20.04 13.35 -1.82
CA ILE A 138 18.95 13.10 -2.77
C ILE A 138 19.39 13.53 -4.17
N ALA A 139 20.06 14.67 -4.31
CA ALA A 139 20.66 15.08 -5.57
C ALA A 139 21.66 14.02 -6.10
N GLN A 140 22.45 13.42 -5.21
CA GLN A 140 23.33 12.32 -5.57
C GLN A 140 22.56 11.06 -5.97
N ALA A 141 21.46 10.72 -5.30
CA ALA A 141 20.56 9.64 -5.70
C ALA A 141 20.04 9.85 -7.12
N LEU A 142 19.50 11.05 -7.40
CA LEU A 142 18.95 11.41 -8.71
C LEU A 142 20.01 11.30 -9.81
N LEU A 143 21.25 11.71 -9.52
CA LEU A 143 22.38 11.56 -10.44
C LEU A 143 22.67 10.09 -10.77
N TYR A 144 22.69 9.20 -9.77
CA TYR A 144 22.89 7.76 -9.99
C TYR A 144 21.71 7.08 -10.68
N MET A 145 20.51 7.57 -10.44
CA MET A 145 19.31 7.18 -11.20
C MET A 145 19.29 7.76 -12.62
N GLY A 146 20.28 8.59 -12.96
CA GLY A 146 20.49 9.21 -14.26
C GLY A 146 19.44 10.24 -14.65
N VAL A 147 18.77 10.84 -13.67
CA VAL A 147 17.83 11.95 -13.88
C VAL A 147 18.57 13.13 -14.48
N GLU A 148 17.98 13.75 -15.51
CA GLU A 148 18.58 14.91 -16.18
C GLU A 148 18.82 16.08 -15.22
N SER A 149 19.88 16.86 -15.47
CA SER A 149 20.29 17.95 -14.56
C SER A 149 19.19 18.98 -14.32
N PHE A 150 18.43 19.35 -15.36
CA PHE A 150 17.31 20.28 -15.22
C PHE A 150 16.19 19.71 -14.36
N GLN A 151 15.79 18.46 -14.61
CA GLN A 151 14.77 17.77 -13.80
C GLN A 151 15.24 17.61 -12.35
N SER A 152 16.51 17.30 -12.13
CA SER A 152 17.09 17.23 -10.79
C SER A 152 17.01 18.58 -10.08
N SER A 153 17.24 19.71 -10.76
CA SER A 153 17.08 21.04 -10.16
C SER A 153 15.63 21.35 -9.79
N VAL A 154 14.66 20.99 -10.64
CA VAL A 154 13.22 21.14 -10.34
C VAL A 154 12.84 20.34 -9.09
N ILE A 155 13.24 19.06 -9.03
CA ILE A 155 12.93 18.19 -7.90
C ILE A 155 13.56 18.73 -6.61
N MET A 156 14.82 19.18 -6.67
CA MET A 156 15.52 19.71 -5.50
C MET A 156 14.90 21.01 -5.00
N ASP A 157 14.62 21.98 -5.87
CA ASP A 157 14.00 23.23 -5.47
C ASP A 157 12.59 22.98 -4.89
N SER A 158 11.79 22.12 -5.55
CA SER A 158 10.43 21.77 -5.11
C SER A 158 10.41 20.97 -3.80
N LEU A 159 11.40 20.11 -3.56
CA LEU A 159 11.55 19.40 -2.28
C LEU A 159 11.85 20.37 -1.14
N MET A 160 12.67 21.39 -1.40
CA MET A 160 13.03 22.35 -0.39
C MET A 160 11.85 23.27 -0.03
N ASP A 161 11.08 23.70 -1.04
CA ASP A 161 9.83 24.45 -0.84
C ASP A 161 8.76 23.59 -0.13
N TRP A 162 8.79 22.26 -0.30
CA TRP A 162 7.86 21.35 0.39
C TRP A 162 8.11 21.26 1.90
N VAL A 163 9.38 21.31 2.29
CA VAL A 163 9.83 21.07 3.67
C VAL A 163 10.00 22.37 4.45
N ASP A 164 10.36 23.47 3.79
CA ASP A 164 10.57 24.73 4.47
C ASP A 164 9.25 25.43 4.87
N PRO A 165 9.23 26.15 6.00
CA PRO A 165 8.02 26.80 6.49
C PRO A 165 7.78 28.19 5.91
N ASP A 166 8.68 28.67 5.04
CA ASP A 166 8.55 30.00 4.45
C ASP A 166 7.72 29.94 3.16
N LEU A 167 7.35 31.11 2.62
CA LEU A 167 6.51 31.21 1.42
C LEU A 167 7.33 31.66 0.20
N MET A 168 8.66 31.59 0.27
CA MET A 168 9.54 32.05 -0.81
C MET A 168 9.83 30.90 -1.78
N VAL A 169 9.22 30.97 -2.95
CA VAL A 169 9.41 29.98 -4.00
C VAL A 169 10.81 30.09 -4.60
N ARG A 170 11.51 28.95 -4.69
CA ARG A 170 12.80 28.86 -5.39
C ARG A 170 12.61 28.95 -6.91
N THR A 171 13.71 29.20 -7.64
CA THR A 171 13.68 29.44 -9.09
C THR A 171 12.94 28.35 -9.88
N ASN A 172 13.15 27.07 -9.54
CA ASN A 172 12.44 25.93 -10.13
C ASN A 172 11.54 25.22 -9.11
N GLY A 173 11.17 25.94 -8.05
CA GLY A 173 10.38 25.46 -6.93
C GLY A 173 8.90 25.36 -7.24
N ALA A 174 8.11 25.14 -6.18
CA ALA A 174 6.66 25.05 -6.27
C ALA A 174 6.04 25.37 -4.91
N ASP A 175 5.06 26.28 -4.90
CA ASP A 175 4.29 26.63 -3.71
C ASP A 175 2.88 26.04 -3.69
N GLU A 176 2.07 26.48 -2.73
CA GLU A 176 0.68 26.07 -2.60
C GLU A 176 -0.17 26.36 -3.85
N GLU A 177 0.02 27.52 -4.48
CA GLU A 177 -0.75 27.91 -5.67
C GLU A 177 -0.40 27.00 -6.86
N ASP A 178 0.89 26.67 -6.98
CA ASP A 178 1.45 25.74 -7.94
C ASP A 178 0.84 24.33 -7.84
N TYR A 179 0.78 23.74 -6.65
CA TYR A 179 0.20 22.40 -6.45
C TYR A 179 -1.34 22.38 -6.54
N LEU A 180 -2.00 23.52 -6.34
CA LEU A 180 -3.43 23.67 -6.60
C LEU A 180 -3.77 23.76 -8.08
N ALA A 181 -2.92 24.43 -8.87
CA ALA A 181 -3.11 24.62 -10.29
C ALA A 181 -2.62 23.43 -11.13
N GLU A 182 -1.43 22.92 -10.82
CA GLU A 182 -0.75 21.83 -11.52
C GLU A 182 -0.15 20.83 -10.52
N PRO A 183 -1.01 20.00 -9.87
CA PRO A 183 -0.55 18.97 -8.95
C PRO A 183 0.33 17.94 -9.66
N ASN A 184 1.26 17.33 -8.92
CA ASN A 184 2.08 16.26 -9.46
C ASN A 184 1.16 15.06 -9.81
N PRO A 185 1.12 14.59 -11.07
CA PRO A 185 0.25 13.48 -11.42
C PRO A 185 0.62 12.18 -10.68
N PRO A 186 -0.34 11.31 -10.34
CA PRO A 186 -1.77 11.34 -10.69
C PRO A 186 -2.66 11.99 -9.61
N PHE A 187 -2.09 12.77 -8.69
CA PHE A 187 -2.81 13.28 -7.53
C PHE A 187 -3.75 14.46 -7.91
N PRO A 188 -4.90 14.61 -7.23
CA PRO A 188 -5.75 15.81 -7.35
C PRO A 188 -5.03 17.03 -6.72
N PRO A 189 -5.53 18.27 -6.89
CA PRO A 189 -4.99 19.44 -6.19
C PRO A 189 -4.83 19.24 -4.67
N TYR A 190 -3.68 19.62 -4.11
CA TYR A 190 -3.35 19.55 -2.68
C TYR A 190 -2.53 20.75 -2.24
N LEU A 191 -2.39 20.92 -0.92
CA LEU A 191 -1.57 21.97 -0.32
C LEU A 191 -0.19 21.41 0.02
N VAL A 192 0.80 22.30 0.01
CA VAL A 192 2.14 22.01 0.53
C VAL A 192 2.09 21.77 2.04
N LYS A 193 3.02 20.95 2.52
CA LYS A 193 3.10 20.60 3.94
C LYS A 193 3.80 21.65 4.79
N ASN A 194 4.83 22.29 4.24
CA ASN A 194 5.67 23.28 4.93
C ASN A 194 6.29 22.72 6.23
N GLY A 195 6.80 21.49 6.14
CA GLY A 195 7.39 20.80 7.28
C GLY A 195 8.05 19.46 6.94
N PRO A 196 8.63 18.78 7.95
CA PRO A 196 9.32 17.51 7.76
C PRO A 196 8.43 16.43 7.11
N ILE A 197 9.06 15.54 6.37
CA ILE A 197 8.42 14.40 5.71
C ILE A 197 8.11 13.34 6.77
N ASP A 198 6.85 12.98 6.97
CA ASP A 198 6.44 11.97 7.95
C ASP A 198 6.43 10.58 7.31
N ASP A 199 5.88 10.49 6.10
CA ASP A 199 5.85 9.28 5.29
C ASP A 199 6.64 9.47 4.00
N LEU A 200 7.45 8.49 3.62
CA LEU A 200 8.29 8.60 2.44
C LEU A 200 7.47 8.75 1.15
N SER A 201 6.23 8.26 1.11
CA SER A 201 5.33 8.43 -0.05
C SER A 201 4.96 9.88 -0.31
N GLU A 202 5.17 10.80 0.64
CA GLU A 202 5.03 12.24 0.39
C GLU A 202 5.96 12.74 -0.73
N LEU A 203 7.08 12.06 -0.99
CA LEU A 203 7.95 12.37 -2.12
C LEU A 203 7.21 12.29 -3.47
N LEU A 204 6.17 11.45 -3.59
CA LEU A 204 5.35 11.36 -4.81
C LEU A 204 4.52 12.63 -5.06
N PHE A 205 4.32 13.49 -4.05
CA PHE A 205 3.60 14.75 -4.20
C PHE A 205 4.53 15.89 -4.65
N ILE A 206 5.84 15.69 -4.60
CA ILE A 206 6.80 16.71 -4.98
C ILE A 206 6.91 16.76 -6.50
N ARG A 207 6.80 17.97 -7.05
CA ARG A 207 6.88 18.24 -8.49
C ARG A 207 8.14 17.61 -9.10
N GLY A 208 7.94 16.80 -10.14
CA GLY A 208 9.01 16.16 -10.90
C GLY A 208 9.43 14.77 -10.40
N ILE A 209 8.98 14.33 -9.21
CA ILE A 209 9.16 12.96 -8.75
C ILE A 209 8.09 12.08 -9.39
N THR A 210 8.50 11.21 -10.30
CA THR A 210 7.59 10.26 -10.96
C THR A 210 7.56 8.92 -10.21
N PRO A 211 6.54 8.06 -10.44
CA PRO A 211 6.53 6.71 -9.88
C PRO A 211 7.79 5.90 -10.21
N GLU A 212 8.41 6.14 -11.36
CA GLU A 212 9.64 5.48 -11.79
C GLU A 212 10.85 5.96 -10.97
N ILE A 213 10.91 7.24 -10.58
CA ILE A 213 11.94 7.76 -9.67
C ILE A 213 11.69 7.23 -8.24
N TYR A 214 10.43 7.16 -7.82
CA TYR A 214 10.09 6.78 -6.47
C TYR A 214 10.28 5.28 -6.20
N TYR A 215 9.66 4.42 -7.03
CA TYR A 215 9.69 2.96 -6.89
C TYR A 215 10.88 2.30 -7.59
N GLY A 216 11.55 3.02 -8.51
CA GLY A 216 12.55 2.45 -9.39
C GLY A 216 11.91 1.76 -10.61
N ILE A 217 12.73 1.49 -11.62
CA ILE A 217 12.30 0.78 -12.84
C ILE A 217 12.66 -0.70 -12.66
N PRO A 218 11.68 -1.64 -12.68
CA PRO A 218 11.99 -3.06 -12.68
C PRO A 218 12.80 -3.39 -13.94
N SER A 219 13.96 -4.02 -13.75
CA SER A 219 14.98 -4.31 -14.76
C SER A 219 14.56 -5.29 -15.88
N SER A 220 13.27 -5.57 -16.04
CA SER A 220 12.76 -6.60 -16.94
C SER A 220 12.57 -6.16 -18.39
N ASP A 221 12.65 -4.87 -18.73
CA ASP A 221 12.57 -4.44 -20.13
C ASP A 221 13.32 -3.12 -20.41
N PRO A 222 14.49 -3.16 -21.08
CA PRO A 222 15.24 -1.97 -21.52
C PRO A 222 14.44 -1.03 -22.43
N SER A 223 13.35 -1.50 -23.06
CA SER A 223 12.48 -0.67 -23.91
C SER A 223 11.46 0.17 -23.14
N MET A 224 11.30 -0.07 -21.83
CA MET A 224 10.46 0.73 -20.92
C MET A 224 11.24 1.82 -20.17
N MET A 225 12.55 1.94 -20.41
CA MET A 225 13.36 3.00 -19.80
C MET A 225 12.93 4.36 -20.36
N PRO A 226 12.43 5.29 -19.54
CA PRO A 226 12.16 6.66 -19.97
C PRO A 226 13.44 7.27 -20.55
N MET A 227 13.31 7.99 -21.66
CA MET A 227 14.41 8.77 -22.22
C MET A 227 14.91 9.74 -21.15
N GLY A 228 16.20 9.68 -20.80
CA GLY A 228 16.79 10.52 -19.76
C GLY A 228 16.84 9.92 -18.36
N MET A 229 16.66 8.61 -18.20
CA MET A 229 16.93 7.87 -16.94
C MET A 229 18.13 6.91 -17.10
N GLY A 230 18.95 6.81 -16.05
CA GLY A 230 20.10 5.93 -15.95
C GLY A 230 19.73 4.48 -15.63
N THR A 231 20.73 3.59 -15.61
CA THR A 231 20.56 2.14 -15.41
C THR A 231 20.18 1.73 -13.98
N GLY A 232 19.70 2.65 -13.15
CA GLY A 232 19.37 2.40 -11.75
C GLY A 232 18.16 1.47 -11.63
N THR A 233 18.35 0.29 -11.05
CA THR A 233 17.26 -0.68 -10.78
C THR A 233 16.59 -0.45 -9.42
N PHE A 234 16.91 0.65 -8.74
CA PHE A 234 16.44 1.01 -7.41
C PHE A 234 15.71 2.35 -7.44
N GLY A 235 14.75 2.55 -6.55
CA GLY A 235 14.02 3.79 -6.37
C GLY A 235 14.47 4.59 -5.15
N LEU A 236 13.93 5.80 -5.00
CA LEU A 236 14.08 6.57 -3.75
C LEU A 236 13.59 5.78 -2.53
N VAL A 237 12.56 4.94 -2.68
CA VAL A 237 12.02 4.08 -1.61
C VAL A 237 13.03 3.04 -1.07
N ASP A 238 14.01 2.67 -1.89
CA ASP A 238 15.06 1.72 -1.52
C ASP A 238 16.23 2.38 -0.78
N LEU A 239 16.38 3.70 -0.94
CA LEU A 239 17.51 4.47 -0.42
C LEU A 239 17.18 5.27 0.84
N PHE A 240 15.93 5.74 0.96
CA PHE A 240 15.55 6.72 1.95
C PHE A 240 14.53 6.19 2.97
N THR A 241 14.44 6.88 4.10
CA THR A 241 13.42 6.69 5.13
C THR A 241 13.13 8.03 5.80
N THR A 242 12.06 8.11 6.60
CA THR A 242 11.71 9.32 7.39
C THR A 242 12.12 9.19 8.85
N VAL A 243 12.55 8.00 9.27
CA VAL A 243 12.91 7.67 10.66
C VAL A 243 14.39 7.25 10.76
N GLY A 244 14.96 7.34 11.96
CA GLY A 244 16.38 7.05 12.21
C GLY A 244 17.24 8.30 12.31
N GLY A 245 18.47 8.13 12.79
CA GLY A 245 19.41 9.23 13.03
C GLY A 245 20.21 9.65 11.80
N PHE A 246 21.34 10.33 12.06
CA PHE A 246 22.36 10.65 11.06
C PHE A 246 23.26 9.45 10.72
N GLN A 247 23.28 8.42 11.58
CA GLN A 247 24.09 7.23 11.34
C GLN A 247 23.29 6.24 10.49
N VAL A 248 23.90 5.78 9.41
CA VAL A 248 23.38 4.68 8.60
C VAL A 248 24.02 3.38 9.08
N ASN A 249 23.20 2.38 9.41
CA ASN A 249 23.68 1.05 9.73
C ASN A 249 24.10 0.34 8.44
N ILE A 250 25.41 0.20 8.26
CA ILE A 250 26.03 -0.38 7.06
C ILE A 250 25.84 -1.90 6.96
N ASN A 251 25.58 -2.60 8.07
CA ASN A 251 25.53 -4.07 8.06
C ASN A 251 24.27 -4.63 7.35
N PRO A 252 23.08 -4.02 7.51
CA PRO A 252 21.89 -4.36 6.72
C PRO A 252 21.66 -3.47 5.50
N ALA A 253 22.52 -2.48 5.24
CA ALA A 253 22.38 -1.57 4.11
C ALA A 253 22.48 -2.31 2.77
N SER A 254 21.67 -1.88 1.80
CA SER A 254 21.71 -2.42 0.45
C SER A 254 22.97 -1.92 -0.29
N PRO A 255 23.44 -2.62 -1.33
CA PRO A 255 24.54 -2.13 -2.16
C PRO A 255 24.28 -0.74 -2.76
N ALA A 256 23.01 -0.41 -3.04
CA ALA A 256 22.64 0.90 -3.57
C ALA A 256 22.84 2.01 -2.52
N VAL A 257 22.48 1.77 -1.26
CA VAL A 257 22.74 2.70 -0.16
C VAL A 257 24.24 2.89 0.07
N LEU A 258 25.04 1.82 -0.07
CA LEU A 258 26.50 1.88 0.12
C LEU A 258 27.27 2.54 -1.03
N GLN A 259 26.65 2.72 -2.20
CA GLN A 259 27.26 3.39 -3.37
C GLN A 259 27.09 4.91 -3.36
N MET A 260 26.23 5.40 -2.49
CA MET A 260 25.99 6.81 -2.23
C MET A 260 27.12 7.38 -1.37
#